data_AF-A0A6L9W309-F1
#
_entry.id   AF-A0A6L9W309-F1
#
_cell.length_a   1.000
_cell.length_b   1.000
_cell.length_c   1.000
_cell.angle_alpha   90.00
_cell.angle_beta   90.00
_cell.angle_gamma   90.00
#
_symmetry.space_group_name_H-M   'P 1'
#
loop_
_entity.id
_entity.type
_entity.pdbx_description
1 polymer ?
#
loop_
_entity_poly.entity_id
_entity_poly.type
_entity_poly.pdbx_seq_one_letter_code
_entity_poly.pdbx_strand_id
1 'polypeptide(L)'
;MDRRPEPASPRALRAWRRIGLTLGPPGAGLLSAAAAAWLITGRLGGWPAALVVSGLAAGLLAVVFLRRVWSEPTWRGTARSRRAESFSTAFLGLCGLAVALGLVGRWVTVPPWLRAVLACAIGVALVATMVAALRAGPEPARD
;
A
#
# COMPACT_ATOMS: atom_id res chain seq x y z
N MET A 1 -5.14 21.15 -27.84
CA MET A 1 -4.34 21.87 -26.82
C MET A 1 -4.42 21.07 -25.53
N ASP A 2 -3.42 20.23 -25.27
CA ASP A 2 -3.30 19.53 -23.98
C ASP A 2 -2.91 20.56 -22.91
N ARG A 3 -3.88 20.98 -22.09
CA ARG A 3 -3.56 21.67 -20.84
C ARG A 3 -2.79 20.69 -19.98
N ARG A 4 -1.47 20.88 -19.87
CA ARG A 4 -0.68 20.16 -18.88
C ARG A 4 -1.29 20.43 -17.51
N PRO A 5 -1.58 19.39 -16.71
CA PRO A 5 -2.10 19.60 -15.37
C PRO A 5 -1.09 20.42 -14.58
N GLU A 6 -1.58 21.48 -13.97
CA GLU A 6 -0.77 22.39 -13.15
C GLU A 6 -0.16 21.61 -11.98
N PRO A 7 1.14 21.77 -11.69
CA PRO A 7 1.80 21.02 -10.62
C PRO A 7 1.16 21.34 -9.26
N ALA A 8 1.01 20.33 -8.40
CA ALA A 8 0.40 20.54 -7.09
C ALA A 8 1.24 21.48 -6.22
N SER A 9 0.57 22.29 -5.40
CA SER A 9 1.26 23.20 -4.49
C SER A 9 2.14 22.43 -3.48
N PRO A 10 3.29 22.98 -3.04
CA PRO A 10 4.17 22.34 -2.06
C PRO A 10 3.49 22.03 -0.71
N ARG A 11 2.42 22.75 -0.37
CA ARG A 11 1.60 22.49 0.82
C ARG A 11 0.73 21.24 0.63
N ALA A 12 0.11 21.08 -0.54
CA ALA A 12 -0.69 19.90 -0.87
C ALA A 12 0.16 18.62 -0.86
N LEU A 13 1.38 18.67 -1.43
CA LEU A 13 2.29 17.52 -1.44
C LEU A 13 2.70 17.07 -0.03
N ARG A 14 3.00 18.04 0.85
CA ARG A 14 3.30 17.75 2.25
C ARG A 14 2.11 17.13 2.97
N ALA A 15 0.90 17.64 2.73
CA ALA A 15 -0.32 17.09 3.31
C ALA A 15 -0.56 15.65 2.85
N TRP A 16 -0.49 15.37 1.54
CA TRP A 16 -0.67 14.02 1.00
C TRP A 16 0.37 13.03 1.53
N ARG A 17 1.64 13.44 1.58
CA ARG A 17 2.68 12.59 2.16
C ARG A 17 2.41 12.29 3.63
N ARG A 18 1.98 13.29 4.41
CA ARG A 18 1.65 13.11 5.83
C ARG A 18 0.48 12.16 6.00
N ILE A 19 -0.57 12.29 5.19
CA ILE A 19 -1.73 11.39 5.21
C ILE A 19 -1.28 9.96 4.85
N GLY A 20 -0.50 9.79 3.79
CA GLY A 20 0.02 8.48 3.40
C GLY A 20 0.87 7.81 4.49
N LEU A 21 1.74 8.58 5.14
CA LEU A 21 2.60 8.11 6.22
C LEU A 21 1.88 7.91 7.56
N THR A 22 0.73 8.53 7.78
CA THR A 22 -0.08 8.33 9.00
C THR A 22 -1.02 7.15 8.88
N LEU A 23 -1.55 6.88 7.67
CA LEU A 23 -2.42 5.74 7.40
C LEU A 23 -1.64 4.45 7.15
N GLY A 24 -0.41 4.54 6.63
CA GLY A 24 0.41 3.39 6.30
C GLY A 24 0.75 2.49 7.50
N PRO A 25 1.29 3.00 8.63
CA PRO A 25 1.67 2.18 9.78
C PRO A 25 0.49 1.43 10.41
N PRO A 26 -0.68 2.05 10.69
CA PRO A 26 -1.82 1.32 11.19
C PRO A 26 -2.35 0.33 10.15
N GLY A 27 -2.33 0.66 8.85
CA GLY A 27 -2.68 -0.30 7.79
C GLY A 27 -1.79 -1.54 7.78
N ALA A 28 -0.47 -1.36 7.83
CA ALA A 28 0.50 -2.45 7.89
C ALA A 28 0.40 -3.25 9.19
N GLY A 29 0.17 -2.58 10.32
CA GLY A 29 -0.02 -3.22 11.61
C GLY A 29 -1.26 -4.11 11.64
N LEU A 30 -2.40 -3.61 11.14
CA LEU A 30 -3.65 -4.36 11.06
C LEU A 30 -3.55 -5.57 10.12
N LEU A 31 -2.93 -5.40 8.95
CA LEU A 31 -2.67 -6.50 8.02
C LEU A 31 -1.78 -7.59 8.63
N SER A 32 -0.73 -7.18 9.34
CA SER A 32 0.20 -8.11 10.00
C SER A 32 -0.47 -8.83 11.17
N ALA A 33 -1.27 -8.12 11.99
CA ALA A 33 -2.03 -8.69 13.08
C ALA A 33 -3.06 -9.71 12.58
N ALA A 34 -3.72 -9.43 11.46
CA ALA A 34 -4.67 -10.35 10.86
C ALA A 34 -3.99 -11.59 10.25
N ALA A 35 -2.83 -11.42 9.59
CA ALA A 35 -2.03 -12.55 9.10
C ALA A 35 -1.54 -13.45 10.26
N ALA A 36 -1.06 -12.84 11.35
CA ALA A 36 -0.64 -13.56 12.56
C ALA A 36 -1.82 -14.30 13.22
N ALA A 37 -2.98 -13.64 13.38
CA ALA A 37 -4.17 -14.28 13.92
C ALA A 37 -4.60 -15.48 13.08
N TRP A 38 -4.52 -15.38 11.76
CA TRP A 38 -4.83 -16.49 10.86
C TRP A 38 -3.81 -17.63 10.95
N LEU A 39 -2.52 -17.35 11.02
CA LEU A 39 -1.47 -18.35 11.20
C LEU A 39 -1.62 -19.13 12.52
N ILE A 40 -2.04 -18.46 13.59
CA ILE A 40 -2.22 -19.07 14.91
C ILE A 40 -3.51 -19.92 14.97
N THR A 41 -4.59 -19.45 14.37
CA THR A 41 -5.93 -20.06 14.54
C THR A 41 -6.38 -20.92 13.35
N GLY A 42 -5.69 -20.85 12.21
CA GLY A 42 -6.04 -21.54 10.97
C GLY A 42 -7.36 -21.08 10.32
N ARG A 43 -8.07 -20.12 10.92
CA ARG A 43 -9.37 -19.61 10.45
C ARG A 43 -9.46 -18.10 10.61
N LEU A 44 -9.93 -17.40 9.59
CA LEU A 44 -10.32 -16.01 9.71
C LEU A 44 -11.76 -15.99 10.26
N GLY A 45 -11.89 -15.86 11.58
CA GLY A 45 -13.17 -15.53 12.21
C GLY A 45 -13.63 -14.11 11.86
N GLY A 46 -14.83 -13.71 12.29
CA GLY A 46 -15.38 -12.38 11.98
C GLY A 46 -14.53 -11.20 12.46
N TRP A 47 -13.91 -11.29 13.65
CA TRP A 47 -13.04 -10.25 14.18
C TRP A 47 -11.73 -10.07 13.39
N PRO A 48 -10.95 -11.13 13.12
CA PRO A 48 -9.79 -11.06 12.21
C PRO A 48 -10.14 -10.50 10.82
N ALA A 49 -11.32 -10.82 10.28
CA ALA A 49 -11.75 -10.31 8.98
C ALA A 49 -11.95 -8.79 8.98
N ALA A 50 -12.54 -8.22 10.05
CA ALA A 50 -12.70 -6.78 10.19
C ALA A 50 -11.34 -6.04 10.24
N LEU A 51 -10.33 -6.63 10.90
CA LEU A 51 -8.97 -6.10 10.92
C LEU A 51 -8.32 -6.14 9.52
N VAL A 52 -8.51 -7.23 8.76
CA VAL A 52 -8.04 -7.30 7.35
C VAL A 52 -8.63 -6.19 6.51
N VAL A 53 -9.96 -6.01 6.56
CA VAL A 53 -10.66 -5.01 5.74
C VAL A 53 -10.18 -3.60 6.10
N SER A 54 -10.06 -3.30 7.39
CA SER A 54 -9.62 -1.99 7.87
C SER A 54 -8.15 -1.73 7.52
N GLY A 55 -7.29 -2.74 7.67
CA GLY A 55 -5.88 -2.68 7.31
C GLY A 55 -5.66 -2.53 5.81
N LEU A 56 -6.42 -3.26 4.98
CA LEU A 56 -6.42 -3.11 3.53
C LEU A 56 -6.88 -1.72 3.10
N ALA A 57 -7.97 -1.21 3.67
CA ALA A 57 -8.47 0.13 3.35
C ALA A 57 -7.44 1.22 3.70
N ALA A 58 -6.87 1.16 4.91
CA ALA A 58 -5.82 2.08 5.33
C ALA A 58 -4.56 1.96 4.47
N GLY A 59 -4.13 0.74 4.13
CA GLY A 59 -3.00 0.48 3.24
C GLY A 59 -3.22 0.99 1.82
N LEU A 60 -4.40 0.77 1.24
CA LEU A 60 -4.78 1.29 -0.07
C LEU A 60 -4.78 2.81 -0.10
N LEU A 61 -5.41 3.46 0.88
CA LEU A 61 -5.39 4.91 1.01
C LEU A 61 -3.95 5.43 1.12
N ALA A 62 -3.13 4.80 1.98
CA ALA A 62 -1.72 5.16 2.12
C ALA A 62 -0.97 5.11 0.78
N VAL A 63 -1.11 4.02 0.04
CA VAL A 63 -0.49 3.82 -1.27
C VAL A 63 -0.99 4.82 -2.30
N VAL A 64 -2.29 5.13 -2.34
CA VAL A 64 -2.87 6.12 -3.26
C VAL A 64 -2.29 7.51 -3.00
N PHE A 65 -2.26 7.95 -1.73
CA PHE A 65 -1.69 9.25 -1.37
C PHE A 65 -0.19 9.33 -1.67
N LEU A 66 0.56 8.26 -1.41
CA LEU A 66 2.00 8.21 -1.71
C LEU A 66 2.29 8.17 -3.22
N ARG A 67 1.54 7.39 -4.01
CA ARG A 67 1.65 7.42 -5.48
C ARG A 67 1.34 8.80 -6.03
N ARG A 68 0.34 9.50 -5.48
CA ARG A 68 0.02 10.85 -5.92
C ARG A 68 1.21 11.79 -5.74
N VAL A 69 1.92 11.69 -4.61
CA VAL A 69 3.14 12.48 -4.36
C VAL A 69 4.23 12.16 -5.39
N TRP A 70 4.43 10.90 -5.76
CA TRP A 70 5.47 10.50 -6.72
C TRP A 70 5.10 10.78 -8.17
N SER A 71 3.81 10.96 -8.46
CA SER A 71 3.32 11.33 -9.78
C SER A 71 3.59 12.79 -10.15
N GLU A 72 4.06 13.62 -9.21
CA GLU A 72 4.39 15.01 -9.48
C GLU A 72 5.69 15.16 -10.30
N PRO A 73 5.78 16.16 -11.20
CA PRO A 73 6.92 16.38 -12.08
C PRO A 73 8.25 16.51 -11.33
N THR A 74 8.23 17.08 -10.13
CA THR A 74 9.40 17.28 -9.27
C THR A 74 10.06 15.97 -8.85
N TRP A 75 9.29 14.88 -8.73
CA TRP A 75 9.78 13.57 -8.29
C TRP A 75 9.89 12.56 -9.43
N ARG A 76 9.32 12.86 -10.60
CA ARG A 76 9.37 11.99 -11.79
C ARG A 76 10.82 11.80 -12.25
N GLY A 77 11.19 10.54 -12.48
CA GLY A 77 12.46 10.16 -13.11
C GLY A 77 13.59 9.76 -12.16
N THR A 78 13.50 10.09 -10.87
CA THR A 78 14.49 9.64 -9.87
C THR A 78 14.45 8.11 -9.71
N ALA A 79 15.61 7.47 -9.48
CA ALA A 79 15.67 6.03 -9.23
C ALA A 79 14.80 5.61 -8.02
N ARG A 80 14.62 6.54 -7.07
CA ARG A 80 13.82 6.35 -5.87
C ARG A 80 12.31 6.34 -6.19
N SER A 81 11.82 7.28 -7.01
CA SER A 81 10.40 7.30 -7.38
C SER A 81 10.00 6.07 -8.20
N ARG A 82 10.88 5.59 -9.09
CA ARG A 82 10.66 4.33 -9.83
C ARG A 82 10.53 3.12 -8.92
N ARG A 83 11.41 2.97 -7.92
CA ARG A 83 11.30 1.86 -6.94
C ARG A 83 10.01 1.97 -6.12
N ALA A 84 9.70 3.17 -5.66
CA ALA A 84 8.51 3.42 -4.85
C ALA A 84 7.23 3.10 -5.65
N GLU A 85 7.17 3.52 -6.91
CA GLU A 85 6.09 3.19 -7.84
C GLU A 85 6.01 1.68 -8.12
N SER A 86 7.14 1.00 -8.29
CA SER A 86 7.17 -0.46 -8.43
C SER A 86 6.59 -1.16 -7.20
N PHE A 87 6.93 -0.73 -5.98
CA PHE A 87 6.38 -1.31 -4.75
C PHE A 87 4.88 -1.06 -4.60
N SER A 88 4.42 0.15 -4.94
CA SER A 88 2.99 0.46 -4.94
C SER A 88 2.21 -0.34 -5.98
N THR A 89 2.79 -0.53 -7.16
CA THR A 89 2.19 -1.34 -8.22
C THR A 89 2.12 -2.80 -7.81
N ALA A 90 3.20 -3.32 -7.19
CA ALA A 90 3.22 -4.66 -6.63
C ALA A 90 2.16 -4.82 -5.52
N PHE A 91 2.05 -3.86 -4.60
CA PHE A 91 1.01 -3.88 -3.55
C PHE A 91 -0.40 -3.92 -4.15
N LEU A 92 -0.71 -3.03 -5.09
CA LEU A 92 -2.02 -2.99 -5.75
C LEU A 92 -2.30 -4.27 -6.53
N GLY A 93 -1.30 -4.81 -7.23
CA GLY A 93 -1.38 -6.06 -7.96
C GLY A 93 -1.65 -7.26 -7.05
N LEU A 94 -0.94 -7.34 -5.91
CA LEU A 94 -1.14 -8.38 -4.91
C LEU A 94 -2.51 -8.27 -4.23
N CYS A 95 -2.97 -7.06 -3.92
CA CYS A 95 -4.33 -6.82 -3.42
C CYS A 95 -5.39 -7.26 -4.44
N GLY A 96 -5.24 -6.89 -5.71
CA GLY A 96 -6.13 -7.31 -6.78
C GLY A 96 -6.14 -8.83 -6.96
N LEU A 97 -4.96 -9.46 -6.92
CA LEU A 97 -4.82 -10.90 -6.98
C LEU A 97 -5.50 -11.59 -5.78
N ALA A 98 -5.39 -11.04 -4.58
CA ALA A 98 -6.06 -11.57 -3.38
C ALA A 98 -7.58 -11.50 -3.50
N VAL A 99 -8.12 -10.41 -4.04
CA VAL A 99 -9.55 -10.28 -4.32
C VAL A 99 -9.99 -11.30 -5.38
N ALA A 100 -9.25 -11.44 -6.48
CA ALA A 100 -9.54 -12.40 -7.53
C ALA A 100 -9.52 -13.84 -7.01
N LEU A 101 -8.50 -14.22 -6.23
CA LEU A 101 -8.41 -15.53 -5.58
C LEU A 101 -9.51 -15.74 -4.53
N GLY A 102 -9.96 -14.69 -3.85
CA GLY A 102 -11.13 -14.75 -2.97
C GLY A 102 -12.43 -15.04 -3.73
N LEU A 103 -12.58 -14.44 -4.92
CA LEU A 103 -13.73 -14.64 -5.79
C LEU A 103 -13.74 -16.05 -6.42
N VAL A 104 -12.61 -16.46 -7.00
CA VAL A 104 -12.40 -17.81 -7.55
C VAL A 104 -12.44 -18.87 -6.45
N GLY A 105 -11.99 -18.51 -5.25
CA GLY A 105 -12.01 -19.34 -4.06
C GLY A 105 -13.39 -19.82 -3.62
N ARG A 106 -14.46 -19.21 -4.15
CA ARG A 106 -15.84 -19.68 -3.98
C ARG A 106 -16.14 -20.93 -4.80
N TRP A 107 -15.38 -21.15 -5.88
CA TRP A 107 -15.56 -22.24 -6.84
C TRP A 107 -14.42 -23.27 -6.75
N VAL A 108 -13.22 -22.83 -6.33
CA VAL A 108 -12.02 -23.67 -6.27
C VAL A 108 -11.37 -23.55 -4.89
N THR A 109 -11.04 -24.68 -4.27
CA THR A 109 -10.35 -24.67 -2.97
C THR A 109 -8.92 -24.14 -3.13
N VAL A 110 -8.72 -22.87 -2.77
CA VAL A 110 -7.37 -22.27 -2.77
C VAL A 110 -6.59 -22.79 -1.56
N PRO A 111 -5.37 -23.32 -1.77
CA PRO A 111 -4.55 -23.85 -0.68
C PRO A 111 -4.26 -22.78 0.39
N PRO A 112 -4.28 -23.15 1.68
CA PRO A 112 -4.06 -22.20 2.77
C PRO A 112 -2.67 -21.55 2.70
N TRP A 113 -1.63 -22.32 2.34
CA TRP A 113 -0.27 -21.79 2.21
C TRP A 113 -0.16 -20.67 1.16
N LEU A 114 -0.91 -20.76 0.07
CA LEU A 114 -0.90 -19.75 -0.99
C LEU A 114 -1.52 -18.44 -0.50
N ARG A 115 -2.60 -18.52 0.27
CA ARG A 115 -3.23 -17.36 0.92
C ARG A 115 -2.28 -16.70 1.92
N ALA A 116 -1.52 -17.51 2.68
CA ALA A 116 -0.53 -17.04 3.64
C ALA A 116 0.61 -16.27 2.96
N VAL A 117 1.19 -16.87 1.91
CA VAL A 117 2.25 -16.25 1.11
C VAL A 117 1.77 -14.94 0.52
N LEU A 118 0.54 -14.89 0.00
CA LEU A 118 -0.02 -13.68 -0.55
C LEU A 118 -0.23 -12.58 0.50
N ALA A 119 -0.75 -12.92 1.68
CA ALA A 119 -0.90 -11.97 2.78
C ALA A 119 0.45 -11.40 3.23
N CYS A 120 1.47 -12.25 3.38
CA CYS A 120 2.83 -11.82 3.68
C CYS A 120 3.39 -10.90 2.59
N ALA A 121 3.22 -11.26 1.31
CA ALA A 121 3.68 -10.44 0.20
C ALA A 121 3.01 -9.05 0.17
N ILE A 122 1.70 -8.97 0.44
CA ILE A 122 0.97 -7.70 0.57
C ILE A 122 1.56 -6.85 1.70
N GLY A 123 1.77 -7.45 2.87
CA GLY A 123 2.37 -6.77 4.03
C GLY A 123 3.77 -6.23 3.72
N VAL A 124 4.64 -7.06 3.13
CA VAL A 124 6.01 -6.68 2.74
C VAL A 124 5.98 -5.55 1.71
N ALA A 125 5.11 -5.63 0.70
CA ALA A 125 4.99 -4.59 -0.32
C ALA A 125 4.54 -3.25 0.29
N LEU A 126 3.61 -3.27 1.25
CA LEU A 126 3.17 -2.06 1.96
C LEU A 126 4.30 -1.45 2.79
N VAL A 127 5.01 -2.26 3.58
CA VAL A 127 6.14 -1.81 4.40
C VAL A 127 7.26 -1.25 3.52
N ALA A 128 7.59 -1.91 2.41
CA ALA A 128 8.59 -1.41 1.45
C ALA A 128 8.19 -0.05 0.87
N THR A 129 6.91 0.12 0.52
CA THR A 129 6.34 1.39 0.03
C THR A 129 6.49 2.50 1.08
N MET A 130 6.20 2.19 2.34
CA MET A 130 6.36 3.11 3.47
C MET A 130 7.82 3.51 3.73
N VAL A 131 8.72 2.52 3.76
CA VAL A 131 10.15 2.77 3.97
C VAL A 131 10.71 3.64 2.84
N ALA A 132 10.28 3.42 1.60
CA ALA A 132 10.63 4.28 0.48
C ALA A 132 10.14 5.73 0.69
N ALA A 133 8.92 5.92 1.21
CA ALA A 133 8.36 7.24 1.50
C ALA A 133 9.05 7.96 2.67
N LEU A 134 9.49 7.23 3.72
CA LEU A 134 10.25 7.79 4.84
C LEU A 134 11.65 8.20 4.40
N ARG A 135 12.36 7.32 3.68
CA ARG A 135 13.70 7.57 3.15
C ARG A 135 13.75 8.64 2.07
N ALA A 136 12.60 9.04 1.52
CA ALA A 136 12.54 10.13 0.56
C ALA A 136 12.99 11.48 1.15
N GLY A 137 12.97 11.67 2.49
CA GLY A 137 13.38 12.92 3.16
C GLY A 137 12.49 14.11 2.74
N PRO A 138 12.43 15.22 3.50
CA PRO A 138 11.96 16.49 2.92
C PRO A 138 13.00 16.92 1.89
N GLU A 139 12.66 17.00 0.60
CA GLU A 139 13.56 17.70 -0.33
C GLU A 139 13.68 19.16 0.12
N PRO A 140 14.91 19.72 0.09
CA PRO A 140 15.15 21.09 0.54
C PRO A 140 14.35 22.07 -0.30
N ALA A 141 13.84 23.11 0.34
CA ALA A 141 13.33 24.27 -0.37
C ALA A 141 14.41 24.73 -1.36
N ARG A 142 14.07 24.75 -2.65
CA ARG A 142 14.80 25.58 -3.59
C ARG A 142 14.35 27.01 -3.30
N ASP A 143 15.13 27.67 -2.45
CA ASP A 143 15.24 29.13 -2.45
C ASP A 143 16.26 29.53 -3.54
#